data_AF-A0A7M5V5C8-F1
#
_entry.id   AF-A0A7M5V5C8-F1
#
_cell.length_a   1.000
_cell.length_b   1.000
_cell.length_c   1.000
_cell.angle_alpha   90.00
_cell.angle_beta   90.00
_cell.angle_gamma   90.00
#
_symmetry.space_group_name_H-M   'P 1'
#
loop_
_entity.id
_entity.type
_entity.pdbx_description
1 polymer ?
#
loop_
_entity_poly.entity_id
_entity_poly.type
_entity_poly.pdbx_seq_one_letter_code
_entity_poly.pdbx_strand_id
1 'polypeptide(L)'
;MSKFSQNSASKKGGVKKKSKALKRPKFIDDSTIESGKEQGESNSSLSDSFDLLEIEDDDKVSDSGQDSEEEKEDFFAPDKLKPYEVSEFLVKEGIRSRTVLLYIANVRAKNGERDLKAWVVGHSTKFMNELISTTWEMEEAGAILKRRKKTRMEILYGAFQGPCAETCIQHEWLRCAVSILQSNSVKVDVFAAAMRNALKNGRGKGNNVLIVGPSTCGKSFLLTPLQLVYDAVANLSNTQYAWVSLELKEVALLNDFRWSAECID
;
A
#
# COMPACT_ATOMS: atom_id res chain seq x y z
N MET A 1 -64.02 -5.88 -7.88
CA MET A 1 -64.72 -4.94 -6.96
C MET A 1 -63.75 -4.64 -5.82
N SER A 2 -63.40 -3.44 -5.40
CA SER A 2 -63.71 -2.07 -5.82
C SER A 2 -62.50 -1.19 -5.42
N LYS A 3 -62.27 -0.17 -6.23
CA LYS A 3 -61.33 0.94 -6.05
C LYS A 3 -61.58 1.67 -4.72
N PHE A 4 -60.53 2.24 -4.12
CA PHE A 4 -60.62 3.61 -3.61
C PHE A 4 -59.28 4.34 -3.76
N SER A 5 -59.39 5.50 -4.38
CA SER A 5 -58.39 6.53 -4.63
C SER A 5 -58.64 7.64 -3.61
N GLN A 6 -57.60 8.30 -3.10
CA GLN A 6 -57.39 9.74 -3.31
C GLN A 6 -56.10 10.28 -2.69
N ASN A 7 -55.61 11.32 -3.34
CA ASN A 7 -54.38 12.08 -3.16
C ASN A 7 -54.38 12.97 -1.91
N SER A 8 -53.17 13.28 -1.42
CA SER A 8 -52.84 14.67 -1.03
C SER A 8 -51.35 14.94 -1.22
N ALA A 9 -51.07 15.98 -1.99
CA ALA A 9 -49.74 16.51 -2.28
C ALA A 9 -49.17 17.30 -1.10
N SER A 10 -47.86 17.21 -0.89
CA SER A 10 -47.10 18.26 -0.20
C SER A 10 -45.72 18.40 -0.83
N LYS A 11 -45.52 19.54 -1.50
CA LYS A 11 -44.25 19.97 -2.08
C LYS A 11 -43.26 20.27 -0.95
N LYS A 12 -42.09 19.63 -0.97
CA LYS A 12 -40.88 20.19 -0.37
C LYS A 12 -39.78 20.22 -1.42
N GLY A 13 -39.39 21.44 -1.80
CA GLY A 13 -38.26 21.70 -2.68
C GLY A 13 -36.97 21.28 -1.98
N GLY A 14 -36.31 20.28 -2.56
CA GLY A 14 -34.95 19.89 -2.22
C GLY A 14 -34.00 20.45 -3.27
N VAL A 15 -33.18 21.43 -2.87
CA VAL A 15 -32.07 21.95 -3.65
C VAL A 15 -31.10 20.81 -3.96
N LYS A 16 -31.03 20.40 -5.23
CA LYS A 16 -30.04 19.42 -5.72
C LYS A 16 -28.67 20.09 -5.75
N LYS A 17 -27.85 19.88 -4.71
CA LYS A 17 -26.39 20.08 -4.80
C LYS A 17 -25.84 19.07 -5.82
N LYS A 18 -25.37 19.56 -6.97
CA LYS A 18 -24.61 18.74 -7.93
C LYS A 18 -23.21 18.50 -7.35
N SER A 19 -22.96 17.32 -6.81
CA SER A 19 -21.60 16.83 -6.57
C SER A 19 -20.90 16.65 -7.92
N LYS A 20 -19.80 17.39 -8.13
CA LYS A 20 -18.91 17.18 -9.29
C LYS A 20 -18.18 15.86 -9.08
N ALA A 21 -18.59 14.83 -9.82
CA ALA A 21 -17.85 13.57 -9.87
C ALA A 21 -16.52 13.77 -10.61
N LEU A 22 -15.40 13.39 -9.98
CA LEU A 22 -14.09 13.33 -10.62
C LEU A 22 -14.15 12.37 -11.82
N LYS A 23 -13.85 12.90 -13.00
CA LYS A 23 -13.84 12.14 -14.25
C LYS A 23 -12.61 11.23 -14.31
N ARG A 24 -12.82 10.08 -14.95
CA ARG A 24 -11.89 8.94 -15.06
C ARG A 24 -10.88 9.20 -16.18
N PRO A 25 -9.56 9.16 -15.95
CA PRO A 25 -8.58 9.02 -17.03
C PRO A 25 -8.54 7.57 -17.54
N LYS A 26 -8.15 7.41 -18.81
CA LYS A 26 -7.96 6.09 -19.43
C LYS A 26 -6.64 5.47 -18.93
N PHE A 27 -6.71 4.18 -18.61
CA PHE A 27 -5.63 3.30 -18.13
C PHE A 27 -4.41 3.34 -19.07
N ILE A 28 -3.20 3.44 -18.52
CA ILE A 28 -1.93 3.22 -19.24
C ILE A 28 -1.15 2.18 -18.44
N ASP A 29 -0.79 1.08 -19.09
CA ASP A 29 -0.06 -0.06 -18.54
C ASP A 29 1.38 0.27 -18.14
N ASP A 30 1.83 -0.40 -17.08
CA ASP A 30 3.03 -0.12 -16.28
C ASP A 30 4.32 -0.74 -16.87
N SER A 31 4.56 -0.60 -18.18
CA SER A 31 5.67 -1.31 -18.86
C SER A 31 6.54 -0.47 -19.80
N THR A 32 6.74 0.82 -19.56
CA THR A 32 7.76 1.57 -20.31
C THR A 32 8.39 2.71 -19.50
N ILE A 33 9.44 2.39 -18.74
CA ILE A 33 10.48 3.36 -18.40
C ILE A 33 11.81 2.71 -18.76
N GLU A 34 12.24 2.96 -20.00
CA GLU A 34 13.61 2.70 -20.43
C GLU A 34 14.58 3.70 -19.81
N SER A 35 15.74 3.16 -19.48
CA SER A 35 16.93 3.78 -18.93
C SER A 35 17.57 4.82 -19.86
N GLY A 36 17.85 6.02 -19.33
CA GLY A 36 18.82 6.96 -19.88
C GLY A 36 19.97 7.16 -18.90
N LYS A 37 21.15 6.65 -19.26
CA LYS A 37 22.45 7.00 -18.66
C LYS A 37 22.88 8.37 -19.17
N GLU A 38 23.53 9.18 -18.34
CA GLU A 38 24.73 9.93 -18.74
C GLU A 38 25.53 10.37 -17.50
N GLN A 39 26.84 10.12 -17.56
CA GLN A 39 27.88 10.53 -16.62
C GLN A 39 28.39 11.93 -17.00
N GLY A 40 28.96 12.66 -16.05
CA GLY A 40 29.84 13.79 -16.37
C GLY A 40 30.05 14.74 -15.20
N GLU A 41 31.10 14.48 -14.42
CA GLU A 41 31.64 15.35 -13.37
C GLU A 41 32.20 16.67 -13.93
N SER A 42 32.08 17.76 -13.16
CA SER A 42 33.20 18.68 -12.93
C SER A 42 32.93 19.57 -11.72
N ASN A 43 33.81 19.49 -10.74
CA ASN A 43 33.90 20.34 -9.56
C ASN A 43 34.26 21.79 -9.92
N SER A 44 33.71 22.76 -9.19
CA SER A 44 34.49 23.92 -8.75
C SER A 44 33.86 24.53 -7.49
N SER A 45 34.63 24.46 -6.41
CA SER A 45 34.47 25.24 -5.19
C SER A 45 34.46 26.74 -5.49
N LEU A 46 33.62 27.49 -4.78
CA LEU A 46 33.94 28.82 -4.27
C LEU A 46 32.93 29.18 -3.19
N SER A 47 33.42 29.19 -1.96
CA SER A 47 32.89 29.97 -0.85
C SER A 47 32.96 31.45 -1.21
N ASP A 48 31.94 32.23 -0.86
CA ASP A 48 32.11 33.32 0.11
C ASP A 48 30.89 34.24 0.17
N SER A 49 30.70 34.72 1.40
CA SER A 49 30.17 36.02 1.80
C SER A 49 28.69 36.33 1.56
N PHE A 50 27.99 36.21 2.68
CA PHE A 50 26.69 36.76 3.00
C PHE A 50 26.91 38.20 3.48
N ASP A 51 26.71 39.19 2.62
CA ASP A 51 26.71 40.61 3.02
C ASP A 51 25.28 41.09 3.28
N LEU A 52 25.05 41.47 4.54
CA LEU A 52 23.96 42.31 4.99
C LEU A 52 24.09 43.70 4.36
N LEU A 53 23.01 44.20 3.76
CA LEU A 53 22.79 45.64 3.61
C LEU A 53 21.47 46.01 4.26
N GLU A 54 21.60 46.60 5.45
CA GLU A 54 20.62 47.51 6.04
C GLU A 54 20.62 48.82 5.24
N ILE A 55 19.44 49.30 4.87
CA ILE A 55 19.20 50.70 4.54
C ILE A 55 17.92 51.10 5.27
N GLU A 56 18.07 52.00 6.23
CA GLU A 56 17.01 52.78 6.88
C GLU A 56 16.75 54.08 6.09
N ASP A 57 15.48 54.51 6.12
CA ASP A 57 14.90 55.88 6.04
C ASP A 57 15.13 56.71 4.75
N ASP A 58 14.23 57.58 4.26
CA ASP A 58 13.19 58.40 4.88
C ASP A 58 12.23 58.98 3.80
N ASP A 59 11.12 59.57 4.28
CA ASP A 59 10.27 60.64 3.69
C ASP A 59 9.11 60.42 2.66
N LYS A 60 7.89 60.36 3.22
CA LYS A 60 6.74 61.32 3.15
C LYS A 60 6.18 61.96 1.83
N VAL A 61 4.81 61.94 1.80
CA VAL A 61 3.82 62.87 1.15
C VAL A 61 3.55 62.58 -0.35
N SER A 62 2.32 62.52 -0.91
CA SER A 62 1.00 63.12 -0.65
C SER A 62 -0.16 62.32 -1.27
N ASP A 63 -1.30 62.45 -0.58
CA ASP A 63 -2.71 62.36 -0.97
C ASP A 63 -3.08 62.66 -2.45
N SER A 64 -3.89 61.78 -3.06
CA SER A 64 -5.11 62.15 -3.78
C SER A 64 -5.91 60.90 -4.18
N GLY A 65 -7.15 60.83 -3.70
CA GLY A 65 -8.09 59.75 -3.99
C GLY A 65 -8.58 59.74 -5.43
N GLN A 66 -8.81 58.53 -5.94
CA GLN A 66 -9.81 58.25 -6.97
C GLN A 66 -10.54 56.97 -6.57
N ASP A 67 -11.78 57.17 -6.11
CA ASP A 67 -12.80 56.13 -6.01
C ASP A 67 -13.01 55.54 -7.41
N SER A 68 -12.56 54.30 -7.58
CA SER A 68 -13.08 53.41 -8.61
C SER A 68 -13.73 52.26 -7.88
N GLU A 69 -15.07 52.26 -7.89
CA GLU A 69 -15.89 51.12 -7.53
C GLU A 69 -15.62 50.01 -8.56
N GLU A 70 -14.53 49.27 -8.36
CA GLU A 70 -14.35 47.97 -8.96
C GLU A 70 -15.39 47.04 -8.34
N GLU A 71 -16.39 46.68 -9.14
CA GLU A 71 -17.23 45.52 -8.91
C GLU A 71 -16.31 44.33 -8.64
N LYS A 72 -16.15 43.98 -7.36
CA LYS A 72 -15.56 42.71 -6.95
C LYS A 72 -16.49 41.63 -7.47
N GLU A 73 -16.22 41.14 -8.67
CA GLU A 73 -16.62 39.80 -9.05
C GLU A 73 -16.07 38.90 -7.94
N ASP A 74 -16.95 38.42 -7.07
CA ASP A 74 -16.68 37.35 -6.14
C ASP A 74 -16.26 36.15 -6.99
N PHE A 75 -14.95 36.08 -7.25
CA PHE A 75 -14.29 34.93 -7.78
C PHE A 75 -14.50 33.87 -6.69
N PHE A 76 -15.60 33.12 -6.81
CA PHE A 76 -15.87 31.96 -5.98
C PHE A 76 -14.62 31.09 -6.06
N ALA A 77 -13.78 31.19 -5.04
CA ALA A 77 -12.56 30.40 -4.95
C ALA A 77 -13.02 28.95 -5.13
N PRO A 78 -12.45 28.21 -6.10
CA PRO A 78 -12.89 26.85 -6.36
C PRO A 78 -12.81 26.09 -5.04
N ASP A 79 -13.95 25.51 -4.63
CA ASP A 79 -14.05 24.74 -3.38
C ASP A 79 -12.82 23.84 -3.26
N LYS A 80 -11.97 24.14 -2.27
CA LYS A 80 -10.72 23.42 -2.08
C LYS A 80 -11.05 21.95 -1.83
N LEU A 81 -10.40 21.05 -2.56
CA LEU A 81 -10.59 19.61 -2.39
C LEU A 81 -10.43 19.26 -0.91
N LYS A 82 -11.40 18.53 -0.35
CA LYS A 82 -11.34 18.16 1.06
C LYS A 82 -10.53 16.86 1.23
N PRO A 83 -9.89 16.64 2.39
CA PRO A 83 -9.13 15.41 2.63
C PRO A 83 -9.91 14.12 2.39
N TYR A 84 -11.21 14.07 2.74
CA TYR A 84 -12.04 12.88 2.51
C TYR A 84 -12.29 12.60 1.02
N GLU A 85 -12.36 13.65 0.19
CA GLU A 85 -12.54 13.50 -1.26
C GLU A 85 -11.27 12.94 -1.90
N VAL A 86 -10.11 13.34 -1.37
CA VAL A 86 -8.83 12.73 -1.75
C VAL A 86 -8.78 11.28 -1.29
N SER A 87 -9.21 10.94 -0.07
CA SER A 87 -9.20 9.53 0.38
C SER A 87 -10.09 8.64 -0.48
N GLU A 88 -11.31 9.08 -0.83
CA GLU A 88 -12.18 8.34 -1.76
C GLU A 88 -11.53 8.16 -3.13
N PHE A 89 -10.84 9.20 -3.60
CA PHE A 89 -10.09 9.16 -4.85
C PHE A 89 -8.91 8.17 -4.81
N LEU A 90 -8.16 8.13 -3.70
CA LEU A 90 -7.05 7.19 -3.50
C LEU A 90 -7.53 5.74 -3.61
N VAL A 91 -8.63 5.39 -2.95
CA VAL A 91 -9.22 4.05 -3.01
C VAL A 91 -9.68 3.72 -4.43
N LYS A 92 -10.42 4.64 -5.06
CA LYS A 92 -10.99 4.45 -6.39
C LYS A 92 -9.94 4.19 -7.47
N GLU A 93 -8.80 4.87 -7.42
CA GLU A 93 -7.72 4.72 -8.40
C GLU A 93 -6.58 3.80 -7.92
N GLY A 94 -6.70 3.17 -6.74
CA GLY A 94 -5.68 2.24 -6.23
C GLY A 94 -4.35 2.91 -5.84
N ILE A 95 -4.38 4.19 -5.46
CA ILE A 95 -3.17 4.97 -5.17
C ILE A 95 -2.68 4.69 -3.75
N ARG A 96 -1.59 3.92 -3.63
CA ARG A 96 -0.97 3.54 -2.34
C ARG A 96 0.31 4.29 -1.99
N SER A 97 0.79 5.17 -2.87
CA SER A 97 2.05 5.88 -2.67
C SER A 97 1.93 7.36 -3.02
N ARG A 98 2.61 8.20 -2.25
CA ARG A 98 2.72 9.64 -2.51
C ARG A 98 3.29 9.91 -3.89
N THR A 99 4.29 9.16 -4.34
CA THR A 99 4.91 9.37 -5.66
C THR A 99 3.89 9.22 -6.79
N VAL A 100 3.04 8.20 -6.70
CA VAL A 100 1.95 7.97 -7.66
C VAL A 100 0.93 9.10 -7.59
N LEU A 101 0.58 9.56 -6.39
CA LEU A 101 -0.31 10.71 -6.20
C LEU A 101 0.24 11.99 -6.86
N LEU A 102 1.54 12.29 -6.69
CA LEU A 102 2.20 13.44 -7.31
C LEU A 102 2.19 13.34 -8.83
N TYR A 103 2.50 12.14 -9.37
CA TYR A 103 2.48 11.89 -10.80
C TYR A 103 1.08 12.17 -11.38
N ILE A 104 0.04 11.61 -10.77
CA ILE A 104 -1.36 11.79 -11.19
C ILE A 104 -1.77 13.27 -11.10
N ALA A 105 -1.38 13.97 -10.03
CA ALA A 105 -1.64 15.40 -9.88
C ALA A 105 -1.01 16.23 -11.01
N ASN A 106 0.21 15.89 -11.42
CA ASN A 106 0.89 16.57 -12.51
C ASN A 106 0.25 16.27 -13.88
N VAL A 107 -0.11 15.01 -14.13
CA VAL A 107 -0.81 14.60 -15.37
C VAL A 107 -2.16 15.32 -15.48
N ARG A 108 -2.95 15.37 -14.40
CA ARG A 108 -4.23 16.10 -14.39
C ARG A 108 -4.07 17.59 -14.64
N ALA A 109 -3.05 18.20 -14.04
CA ALA A 109 -2.78 19.62 -14.25
C ALA A 109 -2.42 19.94 -15.71
N LYS A 110 -1.69 19.05 -16.40
CA LYS A 110 -1.41 19.16 -17.84
C LYS A 110 -2.69 19.06 -18.68
N ASN A 111 -3.67 18.28 -18.21
CA ASN A 111 -4.98 18.13 -18.83
C ASN A 111 -6.01 19.22 -18.45
N GLY A 112 -5.58 20.25 -17.69
CA GLY A 112 -6.42 21.37 -17.28
C GLY A 112 -7.11 21.22 -15.91
N GLU A 113 -7.03 20.06 -15.29
CA GLU A 113 -7.57 19.79 -13.95
C GLU A 113 -6.49 20.09 -12.88
N ARG A 114 -6.51 21.30 -12.31
CA ARG A 114 -5.48 21.78 -11.37
C ARG A 114 -5.83 21.60 -9.89
N ASP A 115 -7.02 21.09 -9.59
CA ASP A 115 -7.56 20.91 -8.24
C ASP A 115 -6.66 20.01 -7.36
N LEU A 116 -6.29 18.83 -7.87
CA LEU A 116 -5.45 17.87 -7.15
C LEU A 116 -4.03 18.40 -6.98
N LYS A 117 -3.49 19.10 -7.99
CA LYS A 117 -2.17 19.74 -7.90
C LYS A 117 -2.15 20.85 -6.86
N ALA A 118 -3.16 21.71 -6.84
CA ALA A 118 -3.30 22.76 -5.83
C ALA A 118 -3.43 22.16 -4.42
N TRP A 119 -4.19 21.08 -4.27
CA TRP A 119 -4.30 20.36 -3.01
C TRP A 119 -2.96 19.78 -2.55
N VAL A 120 -2.24 19.09 -3.43
CA VAL A 120 -0.93 18.48 -3.12
C VAL A 120 0.10 19.53 -2.69
N VAL A 121 0.15 20.69 -3.38
CA VAL A 121 1.07 21.78 -3.02
C VAL A 121 0.69 22.42 -1.68
N GLY A 122 -0.61 22.44 -1.35
CA GLY A 122 -1.12 23.00 -0.10
C GLY A 122 -0.96 22.11 1.14
N HIS A 123 -0.46 20.88 1.01
CA HIS A 123 -0.32 19.95 2.14
C HIS A 123 1.10 19.44 2.30
N SER A 124 1.49 19.15 3.54
CA SER A 124 2.82 18.63 3.85
C SER A 124 2.98 17.17 3.41
N THR A 125 4.22 16.76 3.14
CA THR A 125 4.58 15.35 2.87
C THR A 125 4.11 14.42 3.99
N LYS A 126 4.27 14.83 5.25
CA LYS A 126 3.84 14.05 6.41
C LYS A 126 2.33 13.81 6.39
N PHE A 127 1.55 14.88 6.22
CA PHE A 127 0.09 14.78 6.16
C PHE A 127 -0.39 13.88 5.02
N MET A 128 0.19 14.01 3.82
CA MET A 128 -0.17 13.16 2.69
C MET A 128 0.10 11.67 2.95
N ASN A 129 1.25 11.36 3.56
CA ASN A 129 1.58 9.98 3.91
C ASN A 129 0.63 9.41 4.98
N GLU A 130 0.29 10.20 5.99
CA GLU A 130 -0.68 9.82 7.03
C GLU A 130 -2.08 9.61 6.46
N LEU A 131 -2.53 10.48 5.55
CA LEU A 131 -3.81 10.34 4.86
C LEU A 131 -3.86 9.05 4.04
N ILE A 132 -2.81 8.77 3.24
CA ILE A 132 -2.72 7.54 2.45
C ILE A 132 -2.74 6.31 3.37
N SER A 133 -1.93 6.31 4.43
CA SER A 133 -1.87 5.19 5.40
C SER A 133 -3.24 4.95 6.03
N THR A 134 -3.83 5.98 6.63
CA THR A 134 -5.12 5.89 7.32
C THR A 134 -6.23 5.44 6.38
N THR A 135 -6.24 5.93 5.13
CA THR A 135 -7.24 5.56 4.12
C THR A 135 -7.18 4.05 3.83
N TRP A 136 -5.99 3.51 3.58
CA TRP A 136 -5.83 2.09 3.28
C TRP A 136 -6.00 1.20 4.52
N GLU A 137 -5.58 1.67 5.69
CA GLU A 137 -5.87 0.99 6.97
C GLU A 137 -7.38 0.86 7.19
N MET A 138 -8.15 1.92 6.95
CA MET A 138 -9.62 1.89 7.06
C MET A 138 -10.26 0.94 6.05
N GLU A 139 -9.83 0.99 4.80
CA GLU A 139 -10.36 0.13 3.73
C GLU A 139 -10.06 -1.36 4.00
N GLU A 140 -8.86 -1.68 4.47
CA GLU A 140 -8.40 -3.05 4.68
C GLU A 140 -8.76 -3.61 6.07
N ALA A 141 -9.10 -2.77 7.04
CA ALA A 141 -9.40 -3.18 8.43
C ALA A 141 -10.44 -4.30 8.49
N GLY A 142 -11.49 -4.21 7.69
CA GLY A 142 -12.53 -5.24 7.64
C GLY A 142 -12.00 -6.61 7.18
N ALA A 143 -11.13 -6.62 6.17
CA ALA A 143 -10.51 -7.83 5.65
C ALA A 143 -9.49 -8.41 6.65
N ILE A 144 -8.66 -7.55 7.26
CA ILE A 144 -7.67 -7.93 8.28
C ILE A 144 -8.37 -8.56 9.48
N LEU A 145 -9.45 -7.95 10.00
CA LEU A 145 -10.21 -8.50 11.13
C LEU A 145 -10.86 -9.84 10.80
N LYS A 146 -11.42 -9.98 9.59
CA LYS A 146 -11.97 -11.27 9.13
C LYS A 146 -10.89 -12.34 9.03
N ARG A 147 -9.70 -11.99 8.55
CA ARG A 147 -8.57 -12.91 8.43
C ARG A 147 -8.01 -13.33 9.77
N ARG A 148 -7.80 -12.40 10.71
CA ARG A 148 -7.29 -12.68 12.07
C ARG A 148 -8.17 -13.65 12.87
N LYS A 149 -9.46 -13.73 12.56
CA LYS A 149 -10.40 -14.67 13.20
C LYS A 149 -10.26 -16.10 12.68
N LYS A 150 -9.61 -16.30 11.52
CA LYS A 150 -9.42 -17.63 10.94
C LYS A 150 -8.24 -18.32 11.58
N THR A 151 -8.37 -19.62 11.78
CA THR A 151 -7.24 -20.49 12.09
C THR A 151 -6.33 -20.64 10.86
N ARG A 152 -5.07 -21.00 11.09
CA ARG A 152 -4.12 -21.31 9.99
C ARG A 152 -4.66 -22.38 9.05
N MET A 153 -5.39 -23.36 9.57
CA MET A 153 -6.01 -24.42 8.76
C MET A 153 -7.15 -23.89 7.91
N GLU A 154 -8.01 -23.01 8.44
CA GLU A 154 -9.08 -22.38 7.64
C GLU A 154 -8.53 -21.47 6.54
N ILE A 155 -7.42 -20.77 6.79
CA ILE A 155 -6.70 -20.00 5.77
C ILE A 155 -6.20 -20.94 4.66
N LEU A 156 -5.59 -22.08 5.03
CA LEU A 156 -5.12 -23.09 4.07
C LEU A 156 -6.26 -23.65 3.22
N TYR A 157 -7.36 -24.04 3.85
CA TYR A 157 -8.53 -24.57 3.14
C TYR A 157 -9.16 -23.52 2.24
N GLY A 158 -9.22 -22.26 2.69
CA GLY A 158 -9.67 -21.16 1.85
C GLY A 158 -8.80 -20.96 0.62
N ALA A 159 -7.47 -21.05 0.76
CA ALA A 159 -6.55 -20.99 -0.37
C ALA A 159 -6.68 -22.20 -1.30
N PHE A 160 -6.90 -23.40 -0.75
CA PHE A 160 -7.13 -24.62 -1.53
C PHE A 160 -8.41 -24.56 -2.37
N GLN A 161 -9.47 -23.94 -1.85
CA GLN A 161 -10.73 -23.75 -2.58
C GLN A 161 -10.70 -22.56 -3.55
N GLY A 162 -9.71 -21.68 -3.40
CA GLY A 162 -9.54 -20.50 -4.24
C GLY A 162 -8.96 -20.83 -5.62
N PRO A 163 -8.84 -19.81 -6.50
CA PRO A 163 -8.09 -19.95 -7.73
C PRO A 163 -6.61 -20.25 -7.44
N CYS A 164 -5.93 -20.92 -8.37
CA CYS A 164 -4.48 -21.09 -8.26
C CYS A 164 -3.78 -19.72 -8.26
N ALA A 165 -2.58 -19.64 -7.67
CA ALA A 165 -1.75 -18.44 -7.72
C ALA A 165 -1.47 -18.06 -9.19
N GLU A 166 -1.28 -16.78 -9.48
CA GLU A 166 -1.02 -16.29 -10.85
C GLU A 166 0.23 -16.95 -11.48
N THR A 167 1.19 -17.33 -10.64
CA THR A 167 2.43 -18.02 -11.03
C THR A 167 2.29 -19.54 -11.17
N CYS A 168 1.06 -20.07 -11.06
CA CYS A 168 0.78 -21.49 -11.12
C CYS A 168 0.78 -21.99 -12.58
N ILE A 169 1.95 -22.42 -13.06
CA ILE A 169 2.08 -23.03 -14.37
C ILE A 169 1.69 -24.51 -14.26
N GLN A 170 0.52 -24.89 -14.77
CA GLN A 170 0.08 -26.28 -14.98
C GLN A 170 0.32 -27.26 -13.80
N HIS A 171 0.24 -26.80 -12.54
CA HIS A 171 0.55 -27.59 -11.33
C HIS A 171 2.00 -28.13 -11.27
N GLU A 172 2.94 -27.56 -12.03
CA GLU A 172 4.34 -27.98 -12.07
C GLU A 172 5.01 -27.94 -10.69
N TRP A 173 4.65 -26.96 -9.86
CA TRP A 173 5.19 -26.86 -8.51
C TRP A 173 4.96 -28.16 -7.71
N LEU A 174 3.75 -28.71 -7.75
CA LEU A 174 3.41 -29.93 -7.00
C LEU A 174 4.21 -31.13 -7.52
N ARG A 175 4.32 -31.26 -8.85
CA ARG A 175 5.10 -32.33 -9.48
C ARG A 175 6.58 -32.25 -9.07
N CYS A 176 7.17 -31.06 -9.11
CA CYS A 176 8.54 -30.81 -8.68
C CYS A 176 8.71 -31.09 -7.17
N ALA A 177 7.78 -30.64 -6.33
CA ALA A 177 7.82 -30.86 -4.89
C ALA A 177 7.77 -32.36 -4.54
N VAL A 178 6.90 -33.13 -5.20
CA VAL A 178 6.83 -34.59 -5.04
C VAL A 178 8.14 -35.24 -5.47
N SER A 179 8.71 -34.84 -6.61
CA SER A 179 10.00 -35.35 -7.08
C SER A 179 11.13 -35.06 -6.09
N ILE A 180 11.18 -33.85 -5.52
CA ILE A 180 12.18 -33.47 -4.51
C ILE A 180 12.05 -34.35 -3.27
N LEU A 181 10.83 -34.55 -2.75
CA LEU A 181 10.59 -35.41 -1.59
C LEU A 181 11.01 -36.85 -1.87
N GLN A 182 10.63 -37.40 -3.02
CA GLN A 182 10.99 -38.76 -3.43
C GLN A 182 12.50 -38.95 -3.59
N SER A 183 13.19 -38.02 -4.25
CA SER A 183 14.66 -38.07 -4.41
C SER A 183 15.40 -38.00 -3.09
N ASN A 184 14.81 -37.37 -2.06
CA ASN A 184 15.36 -37.32 -0.71
C ASN A 184 14.82 -38.43 0.20
N SER A 185 14.15 -39.45 -0.36
CA SER A 185 13.56 -40.58 0.38
C SER A 185 12.54 -40.17 1.46
N VAL A 186 11.88 -39.02 1.28
CA VAL A 186 10.81 -38.53 2.16
C VAL A 186 9.45 -38.91 1.58
N LYS A 187 8.66 -39.64 2.36
CA LYS A 187 7.28 -39.96 1.98
C LYS A 187 6.41 -38.69 1.99
N VAL A 188 5.67 -38.47 0.91
CA VAL A 188 4.79 -37.30 0.74
C VAL A 188 3.77 -37.20 1.88
N ASP A 189 3.15 -38.30 2.27
CA ASP A 189 2.15 -38.31 3.34
C ASP A 189 2.72 -37.92 4.70
N VAL A 190 3.95 -38.35 4.99
CA VAL A 190 4.65 -38.03 6.24
C VAL A 190 4.98 -36.54 6.29
N PHE A 191 5.50 -36.00 5.19
CA PHE A 191 5.77 -34.56 5.08
C PHE A 191 4.48 -33.74 5.21
N ALA A 192 3.43 -34.10 4.46
CA ALA A 192 2.14 -33.42 4.51
C ALA A 192 1.50 -33.48 5.91
N ALA A 193 1.60 -34.62 6.61
CA ALA A 193 1.12 -34.76 7.98
C ALA A 193 1.90 -33.86 8.95
N ALA A 194 3.24 -33.81 8.84
CA ALA A 194 4.07 -32.93 9.65
C ALA A 194 3.68 -31.45 9.45
N MET A 195 3.50 -31.02 8.20
CA MET A 195 3.07 -29.65 7.87
C MET A 195 1.67 -29.34 8.44
N ARG A 196 0.70 -30.23 8.28
CA ARG A 196 -0.65 -30.05 8.84
C ARG A 196 -0.63 -29.97 10.36
N ASN A 197 0.15 -30.82 11.03
CA ASN A 197 0.29 -30.80 12.49
C ASN A 197 0.90 -29.49 12.98
N ALA A 198 1.94 -28.99 12.29
CA ALA A 198 2.56 -27.72 12.60
C ALA A 198 1.59 -26.54 12.46
N LEU A 199 0.82 -26.49 11.37
CA LEU A 199 -0.16 -25.44 11.13
C LEU A 199 -1.33 -25.50 12.12
N LYS A 200 -1.80 -26.72 12.46
CA LYS A 200 -2.91 -26.91 13.40
C LYS A 200 -2.51 -26.52 14.82
N ASN A 201 -1.41 -27.06 15.33
CA ASN A 201 -1.03 -26.93 16.72
C ASN A 201 -0.21 -25.66 17.00
N GLY A 202 0.40 -25.06 15.97
CA GLY A 202 1.22 -23.87 16.10
C GLY A 202 2.50 -24.10 16.90
N ARG A 203 3.05 -23.01 17.45
CA ARG A 203 4.30 -23.02 18.22
C ARG A 203 4.18 -23.93 19.45
N GLY A 204 5.02 -24.96 19.50
CA GLY A 204 5.12 -25.86 20.65
C GLY A 204 6.20 -26.91 20.45
N LYS A 205 6.64 -27.52 21.54
CA LYS A 205 7.61 -28.63 21.48
C LYS A 205 7.03 -29.77 20.63
N GLY A 206 7.77 -30.19 19.61
CA GLY A 206 7.34 -31.27 18.70
C GLY A 206 6.35 -30.85 17.61
N ASN A 207 5.91 -29.59 17.56
CA ASN A 207 5.00 -29.10 16.51
C ASN A 207 5.74 -28.35 15.39
N ASN A 208 7.02 -28.01 15.56
CA ASN A 208 7.79 -27.32 14.55
C ASN A 208 8.36 -28.31 13.52
N VAL A 209 8.42 -27.91 12.25
CA VAL A 209 9.05 -28.70 11.18
C VAL A 209 10.43 -28.12 10.89
N LEU A 210 11.45 -28.96 10.99
CA LEU A 210 12.82 -28.61 10.61
C LEU A 210 13.19 -29.37 9.33
N ILE A 211 13.52 -28.64 8.27
CA ILE A 211 14.00 -29.21 7.00
C ILE A 211 15.51 -29.00 6.92
N VAL A 212 16.28 -30.09 7.04
CA VAL A 212 17.74 -30.07 7.02
C VAL A 212 18.24 -30.70 5.72
N GLY A 213 19.30 -30.12 5.16
CA GLY A 213 19.97 -30.69 4.00
C GLY A 213 20.97 -29.69 3.41
N PRO A 214 21.88 -30.16 2.53
CA PRO A 214 22.86 -29.31 1.87
C PRO A 214 22.19 -28.22 1.01
N SER A 215 23.01 -27.30 0.49
CA SER A 215 22.56 -26.35 -0.53
C SER A 215 21.94 -27.11 -1.72
N THR A 216 21.07 -26.42 -2.47
CA THR A 216 20.43 -26.92 -3.70
C THR A 216 19.48 -28.13 -3.59
N CYS A 217 19.18 -28.66 -2.39
CA CYS A 217 18.20 -29.75 -2.22
C CYS A 217 16.72 -29.35 -2.28
N GLY A 218 16.38 -28.14 -2.74
CA GLY A 218 14.99 -27.71 -2.89
C GLY A 218 14.22 -27.35 -1.61
N LYS A 219 14.91 -27.18 -0.47
CA LYS A 219 14.27 -26.84 0.82
C LYS A 219 13.40 -25.58 0.75
N SER A 220 13.96 -24.47 0.26
CA SER A 220 13.24 -23.20 0.14
C SER A 220 12.09 -23.28 -0.87
N PHE A 221 12.26 -24.09 -1.93
CA PHE A 221 11.22 -24.35 -2.94
C PHE A 221 9.99 -25.05 -2.35
N LEU A 222 10.20 -26.01 -1.43
CA LEU A 222 9.09 -26.69 -0.74
C LEU A 222 8.28 -25.74 0.16
N LEU A 223 8.89 -24.66 0.65
CA LEU A 223 8.26 -23.71 1.57
C LEU A 223 7.61 -22.51 0.88
N THR A 224 7.92 -22.27 -0.40
CA THR A 224 7.41 -21.12 -1.18
C THR A 224 5.89 -20.96 -1.11
N PRO A 225 5.06 -22.03 -1.22
CA PRO A 225 3.60 -21.84 -1.15
C PRO A 225 3.10 -21.28 0.18
N LEU A 226 3.82 -21.52 1.29
CA LEU A 226 3.41 -20.96 2.58
C LEU A 226 3.53 -19.44 2.60
N GLN A 227 4.51 -18.88 1.88
CA GLN A 227 4.67 -17.43 1.73
C GLN A 227 3.59 -16.81 0.85
N LEU A 228 2.96 -17.59 -0.02
CA LEU A 228 1.83 -17.14 -0.86
C LEU A 228 0.51 -17.19 -0.11
N VAL A 229 0.33 -18.20 0.75
CA VAL A 229 -0.94 -18.45 1.47
C VAL A 229 -1.04 -17.63 2.75
N TYR A 230 0.06 -17.47 3.47
CA TYR A 230 0.10 -16.87 4.80
C TYR A 230 0.80 -15.52 4.81
N ASP A 231 0.43 -14.68 5.77
CA ASP A 231 1.30 -13.57 6.19
C ASP A 231 2.49 -14.15 6.97
N ALA A 232 3.49 -14.58 6.21
CA ALA A 232 4.67 -15.24 6.71
C ALA A 232 5.83 -14.26 6.89
N VAL A 233 6.59 -14.42 7.96
CA VAL A 233 7.90 -13.76 8.10
C VAL A 233 9.01 -14.73 7.74
N ALA A 234 9.94 -14.26 6.91
CA ALA A 234 11.16 -14.97 6.57
C ALA A 234 12.38 -14.11 6.98
N ASN A 235 13.48 -14.76 7.32
CA ASN A 235 14.78 -14.11 7.55
C ASN A 235 14.75 -13.03 8.65
N LEU A 236 14.37 -13.44 9.87
CA LEU A 236 14.51 -12.58 11.04
C LEU A 236 16.01 -12.28 11.22
N SER A 237 16.36 -10.99 11.18
CA SER A 237 17.74 -10.56 11.40
C SER A 237 18.17 -10.83 12.85
N ASN A 238 19.47 -10.95 13.10
CA ASN A 238 20.02 -11.13 14.44
C ASN A 238 19.89 -9.88 15.35
N THR A 239 18.99 -8.95 15.04
CA THR A 239 18.76 -7.77 15.87
C THR A 239 17.78 -8.11 17.00
N GLN A 240 17.99 -7.55 18.19
CA GLN A 240 17.15 -7.80 19.37
C GLN A 240 15.66 -7.49 19.15
N TYR A 241 15.33 -6.65 18.16
CA TYR A 241 13.96 -6.25 17.83
C TYR A 241 13.32 -7.03 16.69
N ALA A 242 14.05 -7.91 15.98
CA ALA A 242 13.52 -8.64 14.83
C ALA A 242 12.28 -9.49 15.21
N TRP A 243 12.24 -9.98 16.44
CA TRP A 243 11.21 -10.89 16.94
C TRP A 243 9.93 -10.20 17.41
N VAL A 244 9.94 -8.87 17.62
CA VAL A 244 8.77 -8.13 18.15
C VAL A 244 7.58 -8.22 17.20
N SER A 245 7.82 -8.26 15.89
CA SER A 245 6.73 -8.35 14.90
C SER A 245 6.25 -9.79 14.64
N LEU A 246 6.88 -10.81 15.25
CA LEU A 246 6.52 -12.20 15.01
C LEU A 246 5.12 -12.55 15.52
N GLU A 247 4.69 -11.89 16.60
CA GLU A 247 3.38 -12.13 17.21
C GLU A 247 2.20 -11.78 16.28
N LEU A 248 2.44 -10.89 15.31
CA LEU A 248 1.44 -10.45 14.35
C LEU A 248 1.38 -11.34 13.11
N LYS A 249 2.32 -12.29 12.98
CA LYS A 249 2.49 -13.13 11.78
C LYS A 249 1.84 -14.49 11.96
N GLU A 250 1.37 -15.04 10.85
CA GLU A 250 0.64 -16.31 10.85
C GLU A 250 1.59 -17.50 10.87
N VAL A 251 2.71 -17.39 10.16
CA VAL A 251 3.74 -18.43 10.02
C VAL A 251 5.14 -17.80 10.10
N ALA A 252 6.05 -18.51 10.76
CA ALA A 252 7.46 -18.16 10.84
C ALA A 252 8.28 -19.11 9.98
N LEU A 253 9.05 -18.60 9.03
CA LEU A 253 9.96 -19.37 8.20
C LEU A 253 11.40 -18.96 8.54
N LEU A 254 12.05 -19.77 9.38
CA LEU A 254 13.45 -19.57 9.76
C LEU A 254 14.36 -20.21 8.71
N ASN A 255 14.53 -19.51 7.58
CA ASN A 255 15.44 -19.95 6.53
C ASN A 255 16.88 -19.73 6.96
N ASP A 256 17.77 -20.64 6.53
CA ASP A 256 19.21 -20.58 6.76
C ASP A 256 19.62 -20.40 8.23
N PHE A 257 18.85 -20.97 9.16
CA PHE A 257 19.24 -21.04 10.56
C PHE A 257 20.57 -21.78 10.70
N ARG A 258 21.58 -21.07 11.18
CA ARG A 258 22.89 -21.65 11.51
C ARG A 258 22.94 -21.84 13.01
N TRP A 259 23.03 -23.09 13.42
CA TRP A 259 23.29 -23.41 14.82
C TRP A 259 24.76 -23.13 15.14
N SER A 260 25.02 -22.29 16.14
CA SER A 260 26.30 -22.22 16.84
C SER A 260 26.06 -22.47 18.33
N ALA A 261 27.07 -23.00 19.03
CA ALA A 261 26.99 -23.26 20.46
C ALA A 261 26.70 -21.98 21.29
N GLU A 262 27.02 -20.81 20.74
CA GLU A 262 26.77 -19.48 21.31
C GLU A 262 25.28 -19.07 21.29
N CYS A 263 24.41 -19.80 20.60
CA CYS A 263 22.97 -19.51 20.55
C CYS A 263 22.17 -20.09 21.73
N ILE A 264 22.83 -20.74 22.69
CA ILE A 264 22.22 -21.31 23.90
C ILE A 264 22.82 -20.59 25.10
N ASP A 265 22.16 -19.52 25.53
CA ASP A 265 22.30 -19.03 26.91
C ASP A 265 21.40 -19.85 27.84
#